data_AF-A0A1M4TYR6-F1
#
_entry.id   AF-A0A1M4TYR6-F1
#
_cell.length_a   1.000
_cell.length_b   1.000
_cell.length_c   1.000
_cell.angle_alpha   90.00
_cell.angle_beta   90.00
_cell.angle_gamma   90.00
#
_symmetry.space_group_name_H-M   'P 1'
#
loop_
_entity.id
_entity.type
_entity.pdbx_description
1 polymer ?
#
loop_
_entity_poly.entity_id
_entity_poly.type
_entity_poly.pdbx_seq_one_letter_code
_entity_poly.pdbx_strand_id
1 'polypeptide(L)'
;MHQLGYQQFAVHGGDIGAHISLELGVTQPKSLLGIHVLQVFAFPNSPEEMEKLSEEEMKRLHHMFDFQKRAGYLAIQSTRPLTLAYSLTDSPIGQLSWSADFYAVFGDTIDEVDKDFLLTNVMIYWITQTANSSSCLYFEDEQSGVTREKKLNTVPTGVAVFPNDFQSFRRFAERENHIVHWSEFDQGGHFAAIEEPESLVGDIRTFFKEIRNTR
;
A
#
# COMPACT_ATOMS: atom_id res chain seq x y z
N MET A 1 -15.98 6.23 10.65
CA MET A 1 -16.78 5.08 11.14
C MET A 1 -17.75 5.43 12.25
N HIS A 2 -17.30 6.02 13.37
CA HIS A 2 -18.20 6.39 14.48
C HIS A 2 -19.39 7.28 14.06
N GLN A 3 -19.15 8.34 13.27
CA GLN A 3 -20.20 9.22 12.75
C GLN A 3 -21.21 8.52 11.82
N LEU A 4 -20.82 7.39 11.21
CA LEU A 4 -21.70 6.57 10.37
C LEU A 4 -22.50 5.54 11.20
N GLY A 5 -22.32 5.49 12.53
CA GLY A 5 -23.03 4.57 13.43
C GLY A 5 -22.44 3.16 13.52
N TYR A 6 -21.31 2.88 12.86
CA TYR A 6 -20.66 1.58 12.91
C TYR A 6 -20.01 1.31 14.28
N GLN A 7 -20.63 0.44 15.07
CA GLN A 7 -20.11 -0.04 16.36
C GLN A 7 -18.91 -0.99 16.18
N GLN A 8 -18.88 -1.65 15.03
CA GLN A 8 -17.85 -2.60 14.64
C GLN A 8 -17.57 -2.41 13.15
N PHE A 9 -16.31 -2.43 12.76
CA PHE A 9 -15.90 -2.29 11.37
C PHE A 9 -14.60 -3.02 11.07
N ALA A 10 -14.39 -3.33 9.81
CA ALA A 10 -13.15 -3.85 9.27
C ALA A 10 -12.53 -2.82 8.31
N VAL A 11 -11.24 -2.94 8.03
CA VAL A 11 -10.55 -2.09 7.06
C VAL A 11 -9.83 -2.92 6.01
N HIS A 12 -9.80 -2.40 4.79
CA HIS A 12 -9.01 -2.92 3.69
C HIS A 12 -8.16 -1.78 3.10
N GLY A 13 -6.91 -2.05 2.71
CA GLY A 13 -6.07 -1.05 2.06
C GLY A 13 -4.88 -1.62 1.28
N GLY A 14 -4.63 -1.03 0.11
CA GLY A 14 -3.36 -1.07 -0.61
C GLY A 14 -2.63 0.27 -0.50
N ASP A 15 -1.45 0.38 -1.11
CA ASP A 15 -0.55 1.55 -1.03
C ASP A 15 -0.49 2.23 0.38
N ILE A 16 -0.57 3.56 0.47
CA ILE A 16 -0.67 4.34 1.72
C ILE A 16 -1.85 3.86 2.59
N GLY A 17 -2.93 3.37 1.97
CA GLY A 17 -4.07 2.78 2.69
C GLY A 17 -3.69 1.56 3.53
N ALA A 18 -2.67 0.78 3.12
CA ALA A 18 -2.14 -0.31 3.94
C ALA A 18 -1.43 0.22 5.18
N HIS A 19 -0.56 1.23 5.03
CA HIS A 19 0.09 1.90 6.16
C HIS A 19 -0.94 2.43 7.16
N ILE A 20 -1.94 3.17 6.69
CA ILE A 20 -3.00 3.73 7.53
C ILE A 20 -3.78 2.61 8.24
N SER A 21 -4.07 1.51 7.55
CA SER A 21 -4.80 0.38 8.12
C SER A 21 -4.02 -0.31 9.24
N LEU A 22 -2.71 -0.50 9.07
CA LEU A 22 -1.84 -1.09 10.08
C LEU A 22 -1.64 -0.14 11.27
N GLU A 23 -1.44 1.15 11.03
CA GLU A 23 -1.38 2.18 12.08
C GLU A 23 -2.69 2.24 12.89
N LEU A 24 -3.83 2.08 12.23
CA LEU A 24 -5.11 1.96 12.93
C LEU A 24 -5.11 0.72 13.85
N GLY A 25 -4.54 -0.39 13.40
CA GLY A 25 -4.32 -1.59 14.22
C GLY A 25 -3.45 -1.34 15.46
N VAL A 26 -2.40 -0.53 15.32
CA VAL A 26 -1.53 -0.11 16.43
C VAL A 26 -2.30 0.70 17.49
N THR A 27 -3.28 1.50 17.08
CA THR A 27 -4.14 2.24 18.03
C THR A 27 -5.14 1.35 18.79
N GLN A 28 -5.32 0.09 18.35
CA GLN A 28 -6.19 -0.94 18.95
C GLN A 28 -7.61 -0.46 19.32
N PRO A 29 -8.36 0.19 18.40
CA PRO A 29 -9.71 0.61 18.69
C PRO A 29 -10.60 -0.62 18.86
N LYS A 30 -11.35 -0.70 19.97
CA LYS A 30 -12.23 -1.85 20.30
C LYS A 30 -13.24 -2.21 19.21
N SER A 31 -13.59 -1.24 18.37
CA SER A 31 -14.52 -1.39 17.25
C SER A 31 -13.89 -2.01 16.00
N LEU A 32 -12.56 -2.12 15.90
CA LEU A 32 -11.90 -2.71 14.74
C LEU A 32 -11.87 -4.23 14.83
N LEU A 33 -12.41 -4.88 13.81
CA LEU A 33 -12.61 -6.33 13.73
C LEU A 33 -11.38 -7.06 13.18
N GLY A 34 -10.79 -6.49 12.13
CA GLY A 34 -9.72 -7.09 11.35
C GLY A 34 -9.22 -6.13 10.29
N ILE A 35 -8.01 -6.37 9.82
CA ILE A 35 -7.30 -5.55 8.83
C ILE A 35 -6.96 -6.45 7.64
N HIS A 36 -7.28 -6.05 6.43
CA HIS A 36 -6.84 -6.74 5.22
C HIS A 36 -5.98 -5.80 4.38
N VAL A 37 -4.72 -6.14 4.12
CA VAL A 37 -3.82 -5.29 3.33
C VAL A 37 -3.25 -6.03 2.13
N LEU A 38 -2.89 -5.26 1.09
CA LEU A 38 -2.21 -5.81 -0.08
C LEU A 38 -0.69 -5.93 0.15
N GLN A 39 -0.14 -5.14 1.07
CA GLN A 39 1.27 -5.22 1.41
C GLN A 39 1.56 -4.78 2.85
N VAL A 40 2.63 -5.35 3.39
CA VAL A 40 3.31 -4.94 4.62
C VAL A 40 4.78 -4.69 4.31
N PHE A 41 5.24 -3.47 4.51
CA PHE A 41 6.63 -3.07 4.28
C PHE A 41 7.51 -3.42 5.49
N ALA A 42 7.91 -4.68 5.56
CA ALA A 42 8.77 -5.20 6.62
C ALA A 42 10.01 -5.88 6.03
N PHE A 43 11.17 -5.47 6.51
CA PHE A 43 12.47 -5.80 5.93
C PHE A 43 13.38 -6.53 6.92
N PRO A 44 14.37 -7.29 6.42
CA PRO A 44 15.48 -7.72 7.26
C PRO A 44 16.20 -6.49 7.82
N ASN A 45 16.49 -6.48 9.12
CA ASN A 45 17.07 -5.32 9.81
C ASN A 45 18.44 -5.62 10.43
N SER A 46 19.02 -6.78 10.14
CA SER A 46 20.36 -7.18 10.57
C SER A 46 21.10 -7.98 9.50
N PRO A 47 22.46 -7.99 9.52
CA PRO A 47 23.25 -8.83 8.62
C PRO A 47 22.90 -10.32 8.73
N GLU A 48 22.62 -10.81 9.93
CA GLU A 48 22.23 -12.20 10.17
C GLU A 48 20.92 -12.56 9.46
N GLU A 49 19.95 -11.65 9.43
CA GLU A 49 18.68 -11.86 8.72
C GLU A 49 18.86 -11.86 7.21
N MET A 50 19.75 -10.99 6.71
CA MET A 50 20.12 -10.93 5.30
C MET A 50 20.78 -12.24 4.84
N GLU A 51 21.70 -12.79 5.63
CA GLU A 51 22.37 -14.08 5.34
C GLU A 51 21.41 -15.27 5.37
N LYS A 52 20.30 -15.16 6.12
CA LYS A 52 19.27 -16.19 6.25
C LYS A 52 18.09 -16.02 5.28
N LEU A 53 18.23 -15.20 4.23
CA LEU A 53 17.24 -15.14 3.15
C LEU A 53 17.27 -16.43 2.34
N SER A 54 16.11 -17.05 2.15
CA SER A 54 15.94 -18.12 1.16
C SER A 54 16.09 -17.56 -0.26
N GLU A 55 16.24 -18.44 -1.26
CA GLU A 55 16.33 -18.01 -2.66
C GLU A 55 15.11 -17.21 -3.10
N GLU A 56 13.90 -17.60 -2.67
CA GLU A 56 12.66 -16.89 -2.96
C GLU A 56 12.63 -15.50 -2.29
N GLU A 57 13.06 -15.41 -1.04
CA GLU A 57 13.14 -14.11 -0.35
C GLU A 57 14.22 -13.20 -0.96
N MET A 58 15.32 -13.77 -1.46
CA MET A 58 16.33 -13.01 -2.20
C MET A 58 15.76 -12.46 -3.51
N LYS A 59 14.89 -13.22 -4.21
CA LYS A 59 14.16 -12.71 -5.38
C LYS A 59 13.23 -11.56 -5.01
N ARG A 60 12.47 -11.67 -3.91
CA ARG A 60 11.62 -10.57 -3.40
C ARG A 60 12.45 -9.32 -3.09
N LEU A 61 13.63 -9.51 -2.50
CA LEU A 61 14.54 -8.41 -2.18
C LEU A 61 15.10 -7.75 -3.46
N HIS A 62 15.45 -8.53 -4.48
CA HIS A 62 15.86 -7.99 -5.78
C HIS A 62 14.72 -7.22 -6.47
N HIS A 63 13.50 -7.76 -6.44
CA HIS A 63 12.31 -7.09 -6.97
C HIS A 63 12.12 -5.71 -6.32
N MET A 64 12.27 -5.63 -4.99
CA MET A 64 12.26 -4.36 -4.26
C MET A 64 13.38 -3.41 -4.72
N PHE A 65 14.62 -3.88 -4.88
CA PHE A 65 15.71 -3.02 -5.34
C PHE A 65 15.47 -2.48 -6.76
N ASP A 66 14.83 -3.26 -7.63
CA ASP A 66 14.46 -2.81 -8.97
C ASP A 66 13.33 -1.78 -8.95
N PHE A 67 12.37 -1.92 -8.03
CA PHE A 67 11.38 -0.87 -7.75
C PHE A 67 12.04 0.43 -7.27
N GLN A 68 12.99 0.37 -6.33
CA GLN A 68 13.67 1.56 -5.80
C GLN A 68 14.38 2.40 -6.87
N LYS A 69 14.86 1.78 -7.95
CA LYS A 69 15.44 2.51 -9.11
C LYS A 69 14.43 3.41 -9.82
N ARG A 70 13.13 3.14 -9.69
CA ARG A 70 12.01 3.85 -10.31
C ARG A 70 11.26 4.75 -9.32
N ALA A 71 11.57 4.68 -8.02
CA ALA A 71 10.89 5.43 -6.96
C ALA A 71 11.32 6.92 -6.86
N GLY A 72 11.67 7.57 -7.97
CA GLY A 72 12.06 8.99 -7.98
C GLY A 72 10.95 9.92 -7.47
N TYR A 73 9.69 9.55 -7.71
CA TYR A 73 8.51 10.25 -7.22
C TYR A 73 8.50 10.36 -5.69
N LEU A 74 8.94 9.31 -4.98
CA LEU A 74 8.99 9.25 -3.52
C LEU A 74 9.93 10.34 -2.99
N ALA A 75 11.15 10.41 -3.53
CA ALA A 75 12.16 11.35 -3.08
C ALA A 75 11.74 12.83 -3.21
N ILE A 76 11.12 13.21 -4.33
CA ILE A 76 10.68 14.60 -4.51
C ILE A 76 9.44 14.93 -3.67
N GLN A 77 8.47 14.01 -3.54
CA GLN A 77 7.27 14.25 -2.74
C GLN A 77 7.57 14.27 -1.24
N SER A 78 8.50 13.44 -0.77
CA SER A 78 8.93 13.42 0.64
C SER A 78 9.74 14.64 1.05
N THR A 79 10.29 15.43 0.10
CA THR A 79 11.21 16.53 0.43
C THR A 79 10.74 17.91 -0.01
N ARG A 80 10.10 18.04 -1.18
CA ARG A 80 9.68 19.31 -1.78
C ARG A 80 8.29 19.19 -2.45
N PRO A 81 7.25 18.71 -1.74
CA PRO A 81 5.93 18.46 -2.34
C PRO A 81 5.31 19.74 -2.93
N LEU A 82 5.46 20.88 -2.25
CA LEU A 82 4.92 22.16 -2.73
C LEU A 82 5.59 22.63 -4.03
N THR A 83 6.91 22.44 -4.16
CA THR A 83 7.64 22.82 -5.38
C THR A 83 7.16 22.00 -6.58
N LEU A 84 6.99 20.69 -6.40
CA LEU A 84 6.45 19.80 -7.41
C LEU A 84 5.01 20.20 -7.79
N ALA A 85 4.19 20.52 -6.80
CA ALA A 85 2.77 20.76 -7.02
C ALA A 85 2.48 21.96 -7.94
N TYR A 86 3.35 22.98 -7.99
CA TYR A 86 3.16 24.10 -8.92
C TYR A 86 3.09 23.63 -10.37
N SER A 87 3.98 22.73 -10.80
CA SER A 87 3.97 22.26 -12.20
C SER A 87 2.81 21.31 -12.47
N LEU A 88 2.46 20.45 -11.51
CA LEU A 88 1.35 19.50 -11.66
C LEU A 88 -0.03 20.20 -11.65
N THR A 89 -0.17 21.29 -10.91
CA THR A 89 -1.42 22.05 -10.82
C THR A 89 -1.60 23.02 -12.00
N ASP A 90 -0.51 23.53 -12.57
CA ASP A 90 -0.55 24.46 -13.71
C ASP A 90 -0.69 23.74 -15.06
N SER A 91 -0.16 22.51 -15.17
CA SER A 91 -0.13 21.76 -16.43
C SER A 91 -0.93 20.45 -16.34
N PRO A 92 -2.06 20.31 -17.06
CA PRO A 92 -2.81 19.05 -17.08
C PRO A 92 -2.02 17.93 -17.77
N ILE A 93 -1.14 18.28 -18.71
CA ILE A 93 -0.20 17.32 -19.31
C ILE A 93 0.87 16.90 -18.29
N GLY A 94 1.33 17.83 -17.44
CA GLY A 94 2.22 17.52 -16.33
C GLY A 94 1.57 16.55 -15.34
N GLN A 95 0.34 16.82 -14.92
CA GLN A 95 -0.44 15.93 -14.05
C GLN A 95 -0.67 14.56 -14.70
N LEU A 96 -1.06 14.51 -15.98
CA LEU A 96 -1.26 13.26 -16.70
C LEU A 96 0.03 12.44 -16.75
N SER A 97 1.15 13.04 -17.17
CA SER A 97 2.44 12.34 -17.25
C SER A 97 2.90 11.84 -15.89
N TRP A 98 2.70 12.63 -14.82
CA TRP A 98 3.06 12.24 -13.46
C TRP A 98 2.23 11.05 -12.97
N SER A 99 0.91 11.08 -13.16
CA SER A 99 0.01 9.99 -12.77
C SER A 99 0.22 8.73 -13.61
N ALA A 100 0.45 8.88 -14.92
CA ALA A 100 0.70 7.78 -15.84
C ALA A 100 1.99 7.01 -15.51
N ASP A 101 3.02 7.71 -15.03
CA ASP A 101 4.30 7.10 -14.65
C ASP A 101 4.12 6.08 -13.52
N PHE A 102 3.13 6.23 -12.63
CA PHE A 102 2.87 5.25 -11.57
C PHE A 102 2.55 3.86 -12.10
N TYR A 103 1.80 3.75 -13.20
CA TYR A 103 1.51 2.45 -13.81
C TYR A 103 2.81 1.81 -14.36
N ALA A 104 3.68 2.61 -15.00
CA ALA A 104 4.99 2.16 -15.46
C ALA A 104 5.94 1.78 -14.29
N VAL A 105 5.87 2.49 -13.17
CA VAL A 105 6.65 2.23 -11.96
C VAL A 105 6.30 0.87 -11.35
N PHE A 106 5.03 0.47 -11.40
CA PHE A 106 4.56 -0.81 -10.86
C PHE A 106 4.55 -1.96 -11.87
N GLY A 107 5.17 -1.76 -13.04
CA GLY A 107 5.39 -2.83 -14.02
C GLY A 107 4.24 -3.02 -15.02
N ASP A 108 3.17 -2.22 -14.91
CA ASP A 108 2.14 -2.16 -15.94
C ASP A 108 2.65 -1.34 -17.13
N THR A 109 2.37 -1.78 -18.34
CA THR A 109 2.51 -0.87 -19.48
C THR A 109 1.28 0.03 -19.54
N ILE A 110 1.48 1.33 -19.78
CA ILE A 110 0.35 2.27 -19.91
C ILE A 110 -0.67 1.84 -20.98
N ASP A 111 -0.23 1.06 -21.97
CA ASP A 111 -1.06 0.52 -23.03
C ASP A 111 -2.00 -0.61 -22.54
N GLU A 112 -1.70 -1.24 -21.40
CA GLU A 112 -2.54 -2.26 -20.76
C GLU A 112 -3.59 -1.65 -19.82
N VAL A 113 -3.46 -0.37 -19.45
CA VAL A 113 -4.41 0.33 -18.59
C VAL A 113 -5.55 0.92 -19.43
N ASP A 114 -6.79 0.70 -18.98
CA ASP A 114 -7.95 1.36 -19.59
C ASP A 114 -7.77 2.89 -19.56
N LYS A 115 -7.85 3.52 -20.74
CA LYS A 115 -7.56 4.95 -20.89
C LYS A 115 -8.61 5.83 -20.21
N ASP A 116 -9.88 5.41 -20.20
CA ASP A 116 -10.93 6.14 -19.51
C ASP A 116 -10.76 6.04 -18.00
N PHE A 117 -10.31 4.88 -17.49
CA PHE A 117 -9.95 4.72 -16.09
C PHE A 117 -8.77 5.63 -15.71
N LEU A 118 -7.68 5.59 -16.48
CA LEU A 118 -6.50 6.44 -16.26
C LEU A 118 -6.88 7.92 -16.27
N LEU A 119 -7.58 8.37 -17.31
CA LEU A 119 -8.00 9.77 -17.44
C LEU A 119 -8.98 10.16 -16.35
N THR A 120 -9.87 9.27 -15.93
CA THR A 120 -10.77 9.53 -14.79
C THR A 120 -9.97 9.75 -13.52
N ASN A 121 -8.97 8.91 -13.23
CA ASN A 121 -8.12 9.08 -12.06
C ASN A 121 -7.34 10.41 -12.12
N VAL A 122 -6.70 10.70 -13.26
CA VAL A 122 -5.99 11.97 -13.51
C VAL A 122 -6.92 13.17 -13.32
N MET A 123 -8.15 13.09 -13.85
CA MET A 123 -9.13 14.16 -13.75
C MET A 123 -9.57 14.42 -12.32
N ILE A 124 -9.65 13.40 -11.46
CA ILE A 124 -9.90 13.60 -10.02
C ILE A 124 -8.81 14.51 -9.44
N TYR A 125 -7.52 14.18 -9.62
CA TYR A 125 -6.42 15.00 -9.10
C TYR A 125 -6.42 16.41 -9.66
N TRP A 126 -6.64 16.54 -10.97
CA TRP A 126 -6.63 17.81 -11.69
C TRP A 126 -7.74 18.75 -11.21
N ILE A 127 -9.00 18.30 -11.24
CA ILE A 127 -10.15 19.19 -10.94
C ILE A 127 -10.24 19.51 -9.45
N THR A 128 -9.75 18.63 -8.56
CA THR A 128 -9.70 18.91 -7.12
C THR A 128 -8.43 19.64 -6.69
N GLN A 129 -7.47 19.84 -7.61
CA GLN A 129 -6.16 20.46 -7.35
C GLN A 129 -5.42 19.82 -6.17
N THR A 130 -5.47 18.49 -6.10
CA THR A 130 -4.98 17.74 -4.94
C THR A 130 -3.54 17.30 -5.04
N ALA A 131 -2.82 17.62 -6.13
CA ALA A 131 -1.41 17.27 -6.33
C ALA A 131 -0.54 17.61 -5.09
N ASN A 132 -0.64 18.84 -4.57
CA ASN A 132 0.10 19.23 -3.36
C ASN A 132 -0.34 18.40 -2.14
N SER A 133 -1.64 18.39 -1.86
CA SER A 133 -2.18 17.76 -0.64
C SER A 133 -1.93 16.26 -0.60
N SER A 134 -1.97 15.56 -1.73
CA SER A 134 -1.62 14.14 -1.79
C SER A 134 -0.13 13.91 -1.61
N SER A 135 0.72 14.74 -2.24
CA SER A 135 2.17 14.61 -2.09
C SER A 135 2.65 14.92 -0.65
N CYS A 136 1.93 15.77 0.09
CA CYS A 136 2.21 16.03 1.51
C CYS A 136 2.20 14.76 2.37
N LEU A 137 1.45 13.71 2.00
CA LEU A 137 1.46 12.46 2.77
C LEU A 137 2.87 11.84 2.84
N TYR A 138 3.62 11.89 1.75
CA TYR A 138 5.01 11.40 1.69
C TYR A 138 5.96 12.27 2.51
N PHE A 139 5.73 13.59 2.53
CA PHE A 139 6.50 14.51 3.36
C PHE A 139 6.25 14.26 4.85
N GLU A 140 4.99 14.13 5.26
CA GLU A 140 4.62 13.85 6.64
C GLU A 140 5.12 12.48 7.10
N ASP A 141 5.06 11.45 6.24
CA ASP A 141 5.63 10.13 6.53
C ASP A 141 7.14 10.21 6.79
N GLU A 142 7.90 10.91 5.93
CA GLU A 142 9.34 11.12 6.10
C GLU A 142 9.66 11.94 7.38
N GLN A 143 8.85 12.97 7.68
CA GLN A 143 9.04 13.80 8.88
C GLN A 143 8.56 13.11 10.16
N SER A 144 7.70 12.11 10.07
CA SER A 144 7.12 11.42 11.23
C SER A 144 8.16 10.79 12.15
N GLY A 145 9.37 10.52 11.60
CA GLY A 145 10.59 10.17 12.32
C GLY A 145 10.33 9.27 13.52
N VAL A 146 10.18 7.96 13.29
CA VAL A 146 9.79 6.91 14.27
C VAL A 146 10.27 7.17 15.71
N THR A 147 9.52 8.00 16.46
CA THR A 147 9.73 8.26 17.90
C THR A 147 8.58 7.73 18.74
N ARG A 148 7.61 7.02 18.15
CA ARG A 148 6.58 6.32 18.92
C ARG A 148 7.16 5.04 19.52
N GLU A 149 6.73 4.73 20.74
CA GLU A 149 6.88 3.38 21.29
C GLU A 149 6.34 2.39 20.25
N LYS A 150 7.17 1.42 19.84
CA LYS A 150 6.79 0.35 18.93
C LYS A 150 5.71 -0.52 19.58
N LYS A 151 4.45 -0.12 19.42
CA LYS A 151 3.29 -0.91 19.81
C LYS A 151 2.99 -1.89 18.69
N LEU A 152 2.86 -3.15 19.06
CA LEU A 152 2.48 -4.20 18.12
C LEU A 152 1.01 -4.03 17.73
N ASN A 153 0.71 -4.24 16.44
CA ASN A 153 -0.64 -4.43 15.96
C ASN A 153 -1.12 -5.83 16.36
N THR A 154 -2.03 -5.90 17.32
CA THR A 154 -2.63 -7.15 17.82
C THR A 154 -3.94 -7.52 17.13
N VAL A 155 -4.42 -6.68 16.20
CA VAL A 155 -5.66 -6.92 15.47
C VAL A 155 -5.43 -8.00 14.42
N PRO A 156 -6.32 -8.99 14.28
CA PRO A 156 -6.22 -10.00 13.23
C PRO A 156 -6.01 -9.36 11.86
N THR A 157 -4.92 -9.73 11.20
CA THR A 157 -4.48 -9.12 9.94
C THR A 157 -4.38 -10.18 8.85
N GLY A 158 -4.98 -9.88 7.70
CA GLY A 158 -4.82 -10.61 6.45
C GLY A 158 -3.93 -9.86 5.48
N VAL A 159 -3.05 -10.57 4.78
CA VAL A 159 -2.15 -10.01 3.76
C VAL A 159 -2.32 -10.77 2.45
N ALA A 160 -2.57 -10.03 1.37
CA ALA A 160 -2.78 -10.56 0.02
C ALA A 160 -1.67 -10.06 -0.92
N VAL A 161 -0.68 -10.91 -1.22
CA VAL A 161 0.50 -10.55 -2.01
C VAL A 161 0.26 -10.82 -3.50
N PHE A 162 0.28 -9.77 -4.30
CA PHE A 162 0.20 -9.82 -5.77
C PHE A 162 1.62 -9.80 -6.38
N PRO A 163 1.87 -10.55 -7.46
CA PRO A 163 3.24 -10.84 -7.92
C PRO A 163 3.98 -9.63 -8.50
N ASN A 164 3.25 -8.67 -9.08
CA ASN A 164 3.83 -7.45 -9.67
C ASN A 164 3.82 -6.24 -8.70
N ASP A 165 3.33 -6.42 -7.47
CA ASP A 165 3.41 -5.41 -6.41
C ASP A 165 4.59 -5.70 -5.47
N PHE A 166 4.73 -4.88 -4.42
CA PHE A 166 5.62 -5.14 -3.30
C PHE A 166 5.43 -6.55 -2.72
N GLN A 167 6.47 -7.37 -2.87
CA GLN A 167 6.44 -8.75 -2.41
C GLN A 167 6.79 -8.84 -0.92
N SER A 168 5.77 -8.74 -0.05
CA SER A 168 5.96 -8.80 1.41
C SER A 168 6.62 -10.07 1.91
N PHE A 169 7.40 -9.93 2.99
CA PHE A 169 8.08 -11.02 3.68
C PHE A 169 7.30 -11.40 4.93
N ARG A 170 6.60 -12.53 4.91
CA ARG A 170 5.74 -12.95 6.02
C ARG A 170 6.46 -12.92 7.38
N ARG A 171 7.66 -13.51 7.47
CA ARG A 171 8.42 -13.57 8.74
C ARG A 171 8.83 -12.21 9.30
N PHE A 172 8.98 -11.19 8.45
CA PHE A 172 9.31 -9.84 8.90
C PHE A 172 8.04 -9.07 9.24
N ALA A 173 6.97 -9.28 8.48
CA ALA A 173 5.66 -8.69 8.72
C ALA A 173 5.05 -9.14 10.06
N GLU A 174 5.23 -10.42 10.43
CA GLU A 174 4.76 -11.02 11.69
C GLU A 174 5.44 -10.45 12.96
N ARG A 175 6.55 -9.69 12.82
CA ARG A 175 7.22 -9.06 13.97
C ARG A 175 6.38 -8.01 14.65
N GLU A 176 5.65 -7.25 13.84
CA GLU A 176 4.89 -6.08 14.29
C GLU A 176 3.38 -6.26 14.13
N ASN A 177 2.93 -7.35 13.48
CA ASN A 177 1.53 -7.58 13.13
C ASN A 177 1.05 -9.00 13.50
N HIS A 178 -0.19 -9.08 14.01
CA HIS A 178 -0.88 -10.35 14.24
C HIS A 178 -1.51 -10.89 12.93
N ILE A 179 -0.67 -11.49 12.09
CA ILE A 179 -1.09 -12.06 10.80
C ILE A 179 -1.75 -13.42 11.02
N VAL A 180 -3.00 -13.55 10.57
CA VAL A 180 -3.80 -14.79 10.67
C VAL A 180 -4.24 -15.31 9.31
N HIS A 181 -4.11 -14.51 8.25
CA HIS A 181 -4.43 -14.86 6.87
C HIS A 181 -3.33 -14.37 5.93
N TRP A 182 -2.89 -15.21 5.01
CA TRP A 182 -1.83 -14.89 4.05
C TRP A 182 -2.11 -15.59 2.73
N SER A 183 -2.27 -14.81 1.68
CA SER A 183 -2.53 -15.29 0.32
C SER A 183 -1.45 -14.77 -0.62
N GLU A 184 -1.03 -15.60 -1.56
CA GLU A 184 -0.15 -15.22 -2.66
C GLU A 184 -0.84 -15.56 -3.98
N PHE A 185 -0.83 -14.62 -4.92
CA PHE A 185 -1.49 -14.73 -6.21
C PHE A 185 -0.48 -14.93 -7.35
N ASP A 186 -0.94 -15.52 -8.44
CA ASP A 186 -0.12 -15.77 -9.65
C ASP A 186 -0.21 -14.63 -10.68
N GLN A 187 -1.19 -13.73 -10.54
CA GLN A 187 -1.45 -12.60 -11.44
C GLN A 187 -1.82 -11.34 -10.65
N GLY A 188 -1.69 -10.19 -11.29
CA GLY A 188 -1.96 -8.85 -10.75
C GLY A 188 -0.76 -8.17 -10.08
N GLY A 189 -0.98 -6.92 -9.69
CA GLY A 189 0.04 -6.02 -9.18
C GLY A 189 -0.54 -4.99 -8.22
N HIS A 190 0.02 -3.78 -8.28
CA HIS A 190 -0.21 -2.73 -7.29
C HIS A 190 -1.65 -2.23 -7.24
N PHE A 191 -2.33 -2.25 -8.39
CA PHE A 191 -3.73 -1.84 -8.52
C PHE A 191 -4.66 -3.06 -8.55
N ALA A 192 -4.45 -4.02 -7.64
CA ALA A 192 -5.18 -5.30 -7.57
C ALA A 192 -6.72 -5.18 -7.66
N ALA A 193 -7.31 -4.09 -7.16
CA ALA A 193 -8.76 -3.87 -7.25
C ALA A 193 -9.26 -3.63 -8.69
N ILE A 194 -8.37 -3.26 -9.59
CA ILE A 194 -8.63 -3.00 -11.02
C ILE A 194 -8.10 -4.14 -11.86
N GLU A 195 -6.91 -4.63 -11.55
CA GLU A 195 -6.24 -5.70 -12.31
C GLU A 195 -6.88 -7.07 -12.05
N GLU A 196 -7.17 -7.39 -10.78
CA GLU A 196 -7.59 -8.71 -10.34
C GLU A 196 -8.79 -8.64 -9.35
N PRO A 197 -9.92 -8.02 -9.75
CA PRO A 197 -11.02 -7.70 -8.85
C PRO A 197 -11.64 -8.94 -8.20
N GLU A 198 -11.79 -10.03 -8.96
CA GLU A 198 -12.40 -11.27 -8.44
C GLU A 198 -11.48 -11.97 -7.42
N SER A 199 -10.18 -12.01 -7.70
CA SER A 199 -9.16 -12.55 -6.79
C SER A 199 -9.14 -11.76 -5.49
N LEU A 200 -9.13 -10.43 -5.56
CA LEU A 200 -9.16 -9.55 -4.39
C LEU A 200 -10.46 -9.71 -3.58
N VAL A 201 -11.61 -9.68 -4.24
CA VAL A 201 -12.92 -9.83 -3.58
C VAL A 201 -13.03 -11.19 -2.90
N GLY A 202 -12.54 -12.25 -3.54
CA GLY A 202 -12.50 -13.60 -2.99
C GLY A 202 -11.70 -13.67 -1.70
N ASP A 203 -10.52 -13.04 -1.68
CA ASP A 203 -9.64 -13.04 -0.51
C ASP A 203 -10.22 -12.26 0.67
N ILE A 204 -10.70 -11.03 0.40
CA ILE A 204 -11.38 -10.18 1.40
C ILE A 204 -12.56 -10.94 2.03
N ARG A 205 -13.37 -11.62 1.21
CA ARG A 205 -14.52 -12.41 1.70
C ARG A 205 -14.07 -13.59 2.54
N THR A 206 -13.01 -14.28 2.14
CA THR A 206 -12.47 -15.44 2.86
C THR A 206 -11.98 -15.00 4.24
N PHE A 207 -11.11 -14.00 4.29
CA PHE A 207 -10.57 -13.46 5.52
C PHE A 207 -11.67 -12.97 6.49
N PHE A 208 -12.56 -12.07 6.05
CA PHE A 208 -13.57 -11.51 6.97
C PHE A 208 -14.67 -12.51 7.35
N LYS A 209 -14.88 -13.57 6.56
CA LYS A 209 -15.74 -14.68 6.96
C LYS A 209 -15.15 -15.43 8.16
N GLU A 210 -13.84 -15.64 8.19
CA GLU A 210 -13.15 -16.28 9.32
C GLU A 210 -13.19 -15.39 10.57
N ILE A 211 -12.91 -14.10 10.44
CA ILE A 211 -12.99 -13.12 11.55
C ILE A 211 -14.39 -13.07 12.18
N ARG A 212 -15.44 -13.24 11.37
CA ARG A 212 -16.82 -13.30 11.88
C ARG A 212 -17.11 -14.60 12.64
N ASN A 213 -16.50 -15.72 12.25
CA ASN A 213 -16.77 -17.02 12.84
C ASN A 213 -15.99 -17.27 14.14
N THR A 214 -14.95 -16.49 14.43
CA THR A 214 -14.13 -16.59 15.65
C THR A 214 -14.63 -15.72 16.80
N ARG A 215 -15.81 -15.13 16.66
CA ARG A 215 -16.51 -14.29 17.66
C ARG A 215 -17.78 -14.96 18.14
#